data_AF-S7PT85-F1
#
_entry.id   AF-S7PT85-F1
#
_cell.length_a   1.000
_cell.length_b   1.000
_cell.length_c   1.000
_cell.angle_alpha   90.00
_cell.angle_beta   90.00
_cell.angle_gamma   90.00
#
_symmetry.space_group_name_H-M   'P 1'
#
loop_
_entity.id
_entity.type
_entity.pdbx_description
1 polymer ?
#
loop_
_entity_poly.entity_id
_entity_poly.type
_entity_poly.pdbx_seq_one_letter_code
_entity_poly.pdbx_strand_id
1 'polypeptide(L)'
;VHHRCILDSVGIPLSRFSSTRQVLEAYYDSLLGHERMGEKKILHRDISVNNIMISAYPDMEKCRGFLIDMEYVTVVGEPGS
;
A
#
# COMPACT_ATOMS: atom_id res chain seq x y z
N VAL A 1 -12.40 -10.42 -17.42
CA VAL A 1 -13.36 -10.37 -16.29
C VAL A 1 -12.92 -9.22 -15.40
N HIS A 2 -13.78 -8.24 -15.11
CA HIS A 2 -13.46 -7.16 -14.16
C HIS A 2 -14.10 -7.48 -12.81
N HIS A 3 -13.30 -7.51 -11.75
CA HIS A 3 -13.79 -7.64 -10.38
C HIS A 3 -13.86 -6.24 -9.76
N ARG A 4 -14.98 -5.92 -9.09
CA ARG A 4 -15.13 -4.68 -8.31
C ARG A 4 -15.17 -5.04 -6.83
N CYS A 5 -14.16 -4.62 -6.09
CA CYS A 5 -14.14 -4.72 -4.63
C CYS A 5 -14.65 -3.40 -4.04
N ILE A 6 -15.57 -3.46 -3.09
CA ILE A 6 -16.00 -2.29 -2.29
C ILE A 6 -15.49 -2.55 -0.88
N LEU A 7 -14.52 -1.75 -0.46
CA LEU A 7 -13.91 -1.80 0.86
C LEU A 7 -14.37 -0.56 1.64
N ASP A 8 -14.52 -0.70 2.97
CA ASP A 8 -14.72 0.47 3.83
C ASP A 8 -13.54 1.44 3.66
N SER A 9 -13.84 2.74 3.56
CA SER A 9 -12.83 3.74 3.24
C SER A 9 -11.92 4.02 4.43
N VAL A 10 -10.87 3.21 4.56
CA VAL A 10 -9.79 3.39 5.56
C VAL A 10 -8.62 4.23 5.05
N GLY A 11 -8.63 4.59 3.76
CA GLY A 11 -7.55 5.32 3.10
C GLY A 11 -7.97 6.65 2.49
N ILE A 12 -7.06 7.62 2.57
CA ILE A 12 -7.10 8.91 1.87
C ILE A 12 -6.07 8.85 0.74
N PRO A 13 -6.43 9.17 -0.52
CA PRO A 13 -5.46 9.22 -1.61
C PRO A 13 -4.26 10.10 -1.28
N LEU A 14 -3.05 9.67 -1.62
CA LEU A 14 -1.82 10.41 -1.31
C LEU A 14 -1.84 11.83 -1.86
N SER A 15 -2.53 12.08 -2.98
CA SER A 15 -2.72 13.40 -3.59
C SER A 15 -3.49 14.42 -2.72
N ARG A 16 -4.17 13.98 -1.66
CA ARG A 16 -4.96 14.82 -0.74
C ARG A 16 -4.21 15.16 0.55
N PHE A 17 -2.89 15.03 0.56
CA PHE A 17 -2.06 15.32 1.72
C PHE A 17 -2.18 16.78 2.21
N SER A 18 -2.03 16.99 3.52
CA SER A 18 -2.06 18.30 4.16
C SER A 18 -0.67 18.89 4.40
N SER A 19 0.38 18.06 4.35
CA SER A 19 1.77 18.50 4.50
C SER A 19 2.76 17.51 3.87
N THR A 20 3.94 18.01 3.50
CA THR A 20 5.05 17.15 3.02
C THR A 20 5.41 16.07 4.03
N ARG A 21 5.34 16.38 5.33
CA ARG A 21 5.56 15.41 6.40
C ARG A 21 4.59 14.23 6.31
N GLN A 22 3.30 14.50 6.10
CA GLN A 22 2.28 13.45 5.99
C GLN A 22 2.55 12.53 4.80
N VAL A 23 2.98 13.09 3.66
CA VAL A 23 3.38 12.29 2.48
C VAL A 23 4.56 11.39 2.81
N LEU A 24 5.60 11.93 3.45
CA LEU A 24 6.80 11.18 3.78
C LEU A 24 6.51 10.05 4.79
N GLU A 25 5.69 10.31 5.80
CA GLU A 25 5.25 9.30 6.77
C GLU A 25 4.44 8.18 6.08
N ALA A 26 3.50 8.53 5.20
CA ALA A 26 2.71 7.54 4.46
C ALA A 26 3.58 6.70 3.50
N TYR A 27 4.53 7.33 2.81
CA TYR A 27 5.49 6.65 1.93
C TYR A 27 6.38 5.69 2.72
N TYR A 28 6.91 6.15 3.84
CA TYR A 28 7.79 5.36 4.70
C TYR A 28 7.08 4.10 5.21
N ASP A 29 5.86 4.25 5.74
CA ASP A 29 5.09 3.10 6.24
C ASP A 29 4.66 2.14 5.13
N SER A 30 4.38 2.65 3.94
CA SER A 30 4.09 1.83 2.76
C SER A 30 5.29 0.98 2.34
N LEU A 31 6.50 1.55 2.39
CA LEU A 31 7.75 0.83 2.12
C LEU A 31 8.05 -0.22 3.20
N LEU A 32 7.82 0.10 4.48
CA LEU A 32 7.91 -0.90 5.57
C LEU A 32 6.91 -2.04 5.38
N GLY A 33 5.69 -1.73 4.94
CA GLY A 33 4.68 -2.73 4.55
C GLY A 33 5.18 -3.63 3.43
N HIS A 34 5.78 -3.04 2.39
CA HIS A 34 6.38 -3.77 1.27
C HIS A 34 7.58 -4.63 1.69
N GLU A 35 8.45 -4.13 2.56
CA GLU A 35 9.58 -4.90 3.09
C GLU A 35 9.10 -6.17 3.80
N ARG A 36 8.06 -6.07 4.64
CA ARG A 36 7.41 -7.22 5.30
C ARG A 36 6.74 -8.17 4.31
N MET A 37 6.26 -7.69 3.16
CA MET A 37 5.80 -8.57 2.07
C MET A 37 6.98 -9.32 1.46
N GLY A 38 8.10 -8.64 1.23
CA GLY A 38 9.33 -9.22 0.70
C GLY A 38 9.89 -10.35 1.59
N GLU A 39 9.84 -10.20 2.91
CA GLU A 39 10.18 -11.26 3.88
C GLU A 39 9.34 -12.53 3.68
N LYS A 40 8.10 -12.37 3.19
CA LYS A 40 7.18 -13.47 2.85
C LYS A 40 7.29 -13.92 1.40
N LYS A 41 8.31 -13.45 0.67
CA LYS A 41 8.51 -13.67 -0.77
C LYS A 41 7.37 -13.11 -1.63
N ILE A 42 6.65 -12.11 -1.15
CA ILE A 42 5.57 -11.45 -1.89
C ILE A 42 6.12 -10.13 -2.45
N LEU A 43 5.98 -9.92 -3.76
CA LEU A 43 6.33 -8.66 -4.42
C LEU A 43 5.07 -7.99 -4.93
N HIS A 44 4.86 -6.71 -4.59
CA HIS A 44 3.72 -5.91 -5.04
C HIS A 44 3.84 -5.51 -6.53
N ARG A 45 5.07 -5.25 -6.98
CA ARG A 45 5.45 -4.84 -8.34
C ARG A 45 4.90 -3.52 -8.87
N ASP A 46 3.86 -2.93 -8.26
CA ASP A 46 3.31 -1.62 -8.64
C ASP A 46 3.32 -0.61 -7.47
N ILE A 47 4.53 -0.21 -7.09
CA ILE A 47 4.72 0.87 -6.09
C ILE A 47 4.66 2.20 -6.83
N SER A 48 3.50 2.85 -6.77
CA SER A 48 3.27 4.15 -7.39
C SER A 48 2.52 5.10 -6.43
N VAL A 49 2.54 6.40 -6.73
CA VAL A 49 1.80 7.42 -5.95
C VAL A 49 0.30 7.12 -5.88
N ASN A 50 -0.25 6.44 -6.89
CA ASN A 50 -1.67 6.10 -6.95
C ASN A 50 -2.02 4.89 -6.09
N ASN A 51 -1.03 4.06 -5.76
CA ASN A 51 -1.21 2.85 -4.96
C ASN A 51 -0.78 3.03 -3.50
N ILE A 52 -0.35 4.24 -3.13
CA ILE A 52 -0.07 4.60 -1.74
C ILE A 52 -1.26 5.38 -1.19
N MET A 53 -1.75 4.94 -0.04
CA MET A 53 -2.83 5.61 0.70
C MET A 53 -2.29 6.16 2.01
N ILE A 54 -2.77 7.34 2.39
CA ILE A 54 -2.65 7.86 3.75
C ILE A 54 -3.71 7.18 4.60
N SER A 55 -3.35 6.68 5.78
CA SER A 55 -4.32 6.10 6.71
C SER A 55 -5.29 7.15 7.24
N ALA A 56 -6.59 6.87 7.17
CA ALA A 56 -7.64 7.70 7.75
C ALA A 56 -7.71 7.54 9.28
N TYR A 57 -7.27 6.40 9.81
CA TYR A 57 -7.32 6.05 11.23
C TYR A 57 -5.97 5.56 11.74
N PRO A 58 -4.92 6.39 11.68
CA PRO A 58 -3.57 5.89 11.76
C PRO A 58 -3.15 5.40 13.16
N ASP A 59 -3.88 5.80 14.20
CA ASP A 59 -3.68 5.28 15.56
C ASP A 59 -4.35 3.92 15.77
N MET A 60 -5.47 3.65 15.08
CA MET A 60 -6.14 2.34 15.10
C MET A 60 -5.39 1.33 14.23
N GLU A 61 -4.98 1.76 13.03
CA GLU A 61 -4.25 0.94 12.04
C GLU A 61 -2.77 0.76 12.39
N LYS A 62 -2.25 1.62 13.30
CA LYS A 62 -0.83 1.66 13.70
C LYS A 62 0.12 1.88 12.51
N CYS A 63 -0.36 2.56 11.48
CA CYS A 63 0.41 3.02 10.34
C CYS A 63 -0.16 4.35 9.84
N ARG A 64 0.68 5.16 9.22
CA ARG A 64 0.34 6.46 8.61
C ARG A 64 0.08 6.31 7.12
N GLY A 65 0.50 5.20 6.49
CA GLY A 65 0.16 4.85 5.12
C GLY A 65 0.33 3.38 4.81
N PHE A 66 -0.24 2.97 3.68
CA PHE A 66 -0.24 1.58 3.23
C PHE A 66 -0.39 1.48 1.71
N LEU A 67 0.03 0.34 1.16
CA LEU A 67 -0.14 0.00 -0.25
C LEU A 67 -1.52 -0.61 -0.52
N ILE A 68 -2.10 -0.24 -1.65
CA ILE A 68 -3.29 -0.85 -2.24
C ILE A 68 -2.96 -1.39 -3.63
N ASP A 69 -3.92 -2.08 -4.22
CA ASP A 69 -3.83 -2.61 -5.58
C ASP A 69 -2.80 -3.74 -5.77
N MET A 70 -3.18 -4.90 -5.24
CA MET A 70 -2.39 -6.13 -5.26
C MET A 70 -2.52 -6.89 -6.59
N GLU A 71 -3.00 -6.26 -7.68
CA GLU A 71 -3.31 -6.96 -8.93
C GLU A 71 -2.09 -7.55 -9.64
N TYR A 72 -0.93 -6.91 -9.49
CA TYR A 72 0.35 -7.41 -10.02
C TYR A 72 1.16 -8.22 -9.01
N VAL A 73 0.60 -8.59 -7.85
CA VAL A 73 1.37 -9.31 -6.84
C VAL A 73 1.85 -10.66 -7.36
N THR A 74 3.07 -11.04 -6.96
CA THR A 74 3.65 -12.34 -7.29
C THR A 74 4.44 -12.93 -6.13
N VAL A 75 4.57 -14.26 -6.11
CA VAL A 75 5.37 -14.98 -5.11
C VAL A 75 6.72 -15.34 -5.73
N VAL A 76 7.80 -14.83 -5.15
CA VAL A 76 9.16 -15.04 -5.63
C VAL A 76 9.54 -16.51 -5.48
N GLY A 77 9.84 -17.15 -6.61
CA GLY A 77 10.29 -18.54 -6.67
C GLY A 77 9.21 -19.55 -7.07
N GLU A 78 7.98 -19.12 -7.35
CA GLU A 78 6.98 -20.00 -7.99
C GLU A 78 7.20 -20.05 -9.52
N PRO A 79 7.27 -21.24 -10.14
CA PRO A 79 7.40 -21.34 -11.60
C PRO A 79 6.16 -20.74 -12.29
N GLY A 80 6.36 -19.71 -13.12
CA GLY A 80 5.28 -19.03 -13.85
C GLY A 80 4.80 -17.70 -13.24
N SER A 81 5.53 -17.17 -12.25
CA SER A 81 5.34 -15.84 -11.63
C SER A 81 5.80 -14.65 -12.47
#